data_AF-A0A7H1C5L5-F1
#
_entry.id   AF-A0A7H1C5L5-F1
#
_cell.length_a   1.000
_cell.length_b   1.000
_cell.length_c   1.000
_cell.angle_alpha   90.00
_cell.angle_beta   90.00
_cell.angle_gamma   90.00
#
_symmetry.space_group_name_H-M   'P 1'
#
loop_
_entity.id
_entity.type
_entity.pdbx_description
1 polymer ?
#
loop_
_entity_poly.entity_id
_entity_poly.type
_entity_poly.pdbx_seq_one_letter_code
_entity_poly.pdbx_strand_id
1 'polypeptide(L)'
;VYMGNVCSGYLGQAPARQAVIFAGLPKSTICTTVNKVCSSGMKSVILATQGLQTGTHDVILAGGMESMSNIPFYLKRGETTYGGMQLVDGIVYDGLTDVYNKFHMGNCAENTAKKLEISRQQQDEYAISSYKRSAAAYETKAFADELVPVSVPQKRGAPPIIFAEDEEYKRVNFEKFNKLATVFQKENGTVTAGNASTLNDGAAALVLLTAEAAQRLNIKPLARVVGYADGECDPVDFPIAPAVAIPKLLEKTGVQKDEVALWEINEAFSVVTLGNQKLLDLDPTKVNIHGGAVSLGHPIGMSGARIIVHLCHTLKQGEKGVASICNGGGGASSIMIEKL
;
A
#
# COMPACT_ATOMS: atom_id res chain seq x y z
N VAL A 1 -14.36 -10.64 8.33
CA VAL A 1 -13.85 -9.50 7.54
C VAL A 1 -12.69 -8.87 8.27
N TYR A 2 -11.56 -8.71 7.59
CA TYR A 2 -10.39 -7.96 8.07
C TYR A 2 -10.15 -6.75 7.18
N MET A 3 -10.20 -5.53 7.73
CA MET A 3 -9.88 -4.33 6.95
C MET A 3 -8.74 -3.56 7.60
N GLY A 4 -7.69 -3.33 6.81
CA GLY A 4 -6.59 -2.46 7.15
C GLY A 4 -7.05 -1.01 7.24
N ASN A 5 -6.69 -0.31 8.31
CA ASN A 5 -6.89 1.13 8.45
C ASN A 5 -5.89 1.67 9.48
N VAL A 6 -5.14 2.72 9.14
CA VAL A 6 -4.07 3.24 10.00
C VAL A 6 -4.59 4.36 10.88
N CYS A 7 -5.03 5.45 10.25
CA CYS A 7 -5.44 6.66 10.95
C CYS A 7 -6.94 6.60 11.26
N SER A 8 -7.26 5.84 12.30
CA SER A 8 -8.65 5.55 12.70
C SER A 8 -9.33 6.65 13.53
N GLY A 9 -8.62 7.75 13.82
CA GLY A 9 -9.14 8.90 14.53
C GLY A 9 -10.37 9.49 13.85
N TYR A 10 -11.42 9.79 14.62
CA TYR A 10 -12.67 10.41 14.15
C TYR A 10 -13.48 9.62 13.11
N LEU A 11 -13.09 8.37 12.78
CA LEU A 11 -13.89 7.49 11.93
C LEU A 11 -15.12 6.91 12.64
N GLY A 12 -15.22 7.04 13.96
CA GLY A 12 -16.23 6.38 14.78
C GLY A 12 -15.85 4.94 15.16
N GLN A 13 -16.76 4.25 15.84
CA GLN A 13 -16.48 2.92 16.39
C GLN A 13 -16.36 1.87 15.27
N ALA A 14 -15.35 1.00 15.37
CA ALA A 14 -15.15 -0.19 14.54
C ALA A 14 -15.22 0.07 13.02
N PRO A 15 -14.22 0.74 12.40
CA PRO A 15 -14.22 1.08 10.97
C PRO A 15 -14.51 -0.10 10.04
N ALA A 16 -13.87 -1.26 10.24
CA ALA A 16 -14.15 -2.46 9.44
C ALA A 16 -15.62 -2.90 9.50
N ARG A 17 -16.27 -2.74 10.66
CA ARG A 17 -17.69 -3.06 10.84
C ARG A 17 -18.58 -2.07 10.12
N GLN A 18 -18.24 -0.78 10.13
CA GLN A 18 -18.98 0.24 9.37
C GLN A 18 -18.98 -0.08 7.88
N ALA A 19 -17.80 -0.39 7.31
CA ALA A 19 -17.67 -0.80 5.91
C ALA A 19 -18.57 -2.00 5.57
N VAL A 20 -18.59 -3.02 6.43
CA VAL A 20 -19.44 -4.22 6.25
C VAL A 20 -20.92 -3.90 6.29
N ILE A 21 -21.37 -3.08 7.25
CA ILE A 21 -22.78 -2.71 7.37
C ILE A 21 -23.23 -1.84 6.18
N PHE A 22 -22.41 -0.87 5.76
CA PHE A 22 -22.73 -0.01 4.62
C PHE A 22 -22.66 -0.76 3.28
N ALA A 23 -21.84 -1.79 3.17
CA ALA A 23 -21.81 -2.69 2.02
C ALA A 23 -23.02 -3.68 1.98
N GLY A 24 -23.91 -3.65 2.98
CA GLY A 24 -25.12 -4.48 3.00
C GLY A 24 -24.87 -5.94 3.41
N LEU A 25 -23.71 -6.27 3.99
CA LEU A 25 -23.43 -7.62 4.46
C LEU A 25 -24.27 -7.96 5.72
N PRO A 26 -24.51 -9.25 6.01
CA PRO A 26 -25.28 -9.66 7.18
C PRO A 26 -24.72 -9.11 8.49
N LYS A 27 -25.60 -8.72 9.41
CA LYS A 27 -25.22 -8.22 10.75
C LYS A 27 -24.47 -9.27 11.59
N SER A 28 -24.58 -10.55 11.26
CA SER A 28 -23.80 -11.62 11.88
C SER A 28 -22.32 -11.65 11.45
N THR A 29 -21.93 -10.87 10.44
CA THR A 29 -20.55 -10.87 9.91
C THR A 29 -19.54 -10.37 10.95
N ILE A 30 -18.52 -11.17 11.24
CA ILE A 30 -17.44 -10.82 12.18
C ILE A 30 -16.49 -9.83 11.51
N CYS A 31 -16.10 -8.76 12.21
CA CYS A 31 -15.28 -7.68 11.66
C CYS A 31 -14.14 -7.30 12.60
N THR A 32 -12.94 -7.14 12.04
CA THR A 32 -11.76 -6.66 12.76
C THR A 32 -11.05 -5.60 11.92
N THR A 33 -10.72 -4.47 12.55
CA THR A 33 -9.88 -3.43 11.94
C THR A 33 -8.43 -3.73 12.31
N VAL A 34 -7.52 -3.71 11.33
CA VAL A 34 -6.12 -4.10 11.50
C VAL A 34 -5.23 -2.89 11.23
N ASN A 35 -4.26 -2.64 12.11
CA ASN A 35 -3.24 -1.61 11.88
C ASN A 35 -1.84 -2.23 11.97
N LYS A 36 -1.14 -2.24 10.82
CA LYS A 36 0.30 -2.46 10.66
C LYS A 36 0.88 -1.35 9.76
N VAL A 37 0.44 -0.11 9.99
CA VAL A 37 0.75 1.09 9.19
C VAL A 37 0.54 0.79 7.69
N CYS A 38 1.50 1.07 6.80
CA CYS A 38 1.32 0.86 5.35
C CYS A 38 1.04 -0.61 4.98
N SER A 39 1.49 -1.57 5.78
CA SER A 39 1.24 -3.00 5.58
C SER A 39 -0.16 -3.46 6.01
N SER A 40 -1.02 -2.57 6.55
CA SER A 40 -2.32 -2.94 7.13
C SER A 40 -3.22 -3.72 6.17
N GLY A 41 -3.32 -3.28 4.91
CA GLY A 41 -4.12 -3.95 3.89
C GLY A 41 -3.60 -5.35 3.59
N MET A 42 -2.29 -5.51 3.42
CA MET A 42 -1.66 -6.80 3.18
C MET A 42 -1.77 -7.72 4.41
N LYS A 43 -1.54 -7.19 5.62
CA LYS A 43 -1.62 -7.96 6.86
C LYS A 43 -3.05 -8.46 7.10
N SER A 44 -4.06 -7.70 6.70
CA SER A 44 -5.46 -8.15 6.74
C SER A 44 -5.69 -9.38 5.86
N VAL A 45 -5.10 -9.41 4.66
CA VAL A 45 -5.14 -10.57 3.74
C VAL A 45 -4.40 -11.78 4.34
N ILE A 46 -3.26 -11.55 4.99
CA ILE A 46 -2.52 -12.62 5.71
C ILE A 46 -3.36 -13.22 6.85
N LEU A 47 -3.96 -12.38 7.70
CA LEU A 47 -4.80 -12.83 8.81
C LEU A 47 -6.05 -13.58 8.32
N ALA A 48 -6.63 -13.13 7.21
CA ALA A 48 -7.71 -13.86 6.55
C ALA A 48 -7.25 -15.23 6.05
N THR A 49 -6.11 -15.29 5.36
CA THR A 49 -5.52 -16.55 4.88
C THR A 49 -5.30 -17.53 6.04
N GLN A 50 -4.78 -17.06 7.18
CA GLN A 50 -4.62 -17.87 8.39
C GLN A 50 -5.96 -18.37 8.94
N GLY A 51 -6.99 -17.52 8.97
CA GLY A 51 -8.34 -17.91 9.38
C GLY A 51 -8.93 -19.04 8.52
N LEU A 52 -8.67 -19.00 7.21
CA LEU A 52 -9.05 -20.08 6.28
C LEU A 52 -8.21 -21.35 6.51
N GLN A 53 -6.89 -21.20 6.65
CA GLN A 53 -5.96 -22.33 6.87
C GLN A 53 -6.22 -23.10 8.16
N THR A 54 -6.71 -22.42 9.19
CA THR A 54 -7.08 -23.05 10.48
C THR A 54 -8.47 -23.69 10.47
N GLY A 55 -9.24 -23.57 9.39
CA GLY A 55 -10.60 -24.10 9.29
C GLY A 55 -11.62 -23.35 10.15
N THR A 56 -11.27 -22.15 10.64
CA THR A 56 -12.19 -21.34 11.46
C THR A 56 -13.31 -20.75 10.60
N HIS A 57 -13.02 -20.47 9.33
CA HIS A 57 -13.97 -19.95 8.34
C HIS A 57 -13.68 -20.50 6.95
N ASP A 58 -14.71 -20.54 6.10
CA ASP A 58 -14.60 -21.00 4.71
C ASP A 58 -14.46 -19.83 3.71
N VAL A 59 -14.96 -18.65 4.08
CA VAL A 59 -15.01 -17.44 3.24
C VAL A 59 -14.73 -16.22 4.10
N ILE A 60 -13.76 -15.40 3.70
CA ILE A 60 -13.37 -14.18 4.40
C ILE A 60 -13.11 -13.08 3.37
N LEU A 61 -13.75 -11.91 3.55
CA LEU A 61 -13.34 -10.68 2.86
C LEU A 61 -12.19 -10.02 3.64
N ALA A 62 -11.14 -9.63 2.92
CA ALA A 62 -10.00 -8.93 3.49
C ALA A 62 -9.48 -7.83 2.57
N GLY A 63 -8.96 -6.76 3.16
CA GLY A 63 -8.46 -5.64 2.36
C GLY A 63 -7.94 -4.50 3.22
N GLY A 64 -8.04 -3.29 2.70
CA GLY A 64 -7.70 -2.09 3.44
C GLY A 64 -8.39 -0.85 2.88
N MET A 65 -8.47 0.18 3.71
CA MET A 65 -9.10 1.46 3.38
C MET A 65 -8.41 2.58 4.16
N GLU A 66 -8.30 3.74 3.52
CA GLU A 66 -7.82 4.96 4.17
C GLU A 66 -8.51 6.17 3.52
N SER A 67 -8.86 7.16 4.33
CA SER A 67 -9.20 8.48 3.81
C SER A 67 -8.32 9.52 4.47
N MET A 68 -7.16 9.78 3.85
CA MET A 68 -6.19 10.73 4.38
C MET A 68 -6.73 12.16 4.37
N SER A 69 -7.62 12.49 3.44
CA SER A 69 -8.27 13.81 3.36
C SER A 69 -9.17 14.12 4.56
N ASN A 70 -9.63 13.10 5.30
CA ASN A 70 -10.55 13.25 6.43
C ASN A 70 -9.91 12.99 7.81
N ILE A 71 -8.59 12.77 7.86
CA ILE A 71 -7.88 12.58 9.13
C ILE A 71 -7.92 13.90 9.91
N PRO A 72 -8.39 13.91 11.17
CA PRO A 72 -8.57 15.14 11.93
C PRO A 72 -7.23 15.63 12.52
N PHE A 73 -7.25 16.88 12.99
CA PHE A 73 -6.28 17.34 13.97
C PHE A 73 -6.68 16.88 15.38
N TYR A 74 -5.69 16.65 16.23
CA TYR A 74 -5.86 16.22 17.61
C TYR A 74 -5.53 17.35 18.60
N LEU A 75 -6.32 17.42 19.67
CA LEU A 75 -5.98 18.14 20.88
C LEU A 75 -5.90 17.12 22.02
N LYS A 76 -4.78 17.09 22.75
CA LYS A 76 -4.64 16.19 23.89
C LYS A 76 -5.69 16.53 24.96
N ARG A 77 -6.31 15.51 25.52
CA ARG A 77 -7.22 15.66 26.67
C ARG A 77 -6.42 16.18 27.87
N GLY A 78 -6.95 17.20 28.55
CA GLY A 78 -6.34 17.78 29.74
C GLY A 78 -6.73 19.25 29.88
N GLU A 79 -6.13 19.91 30.87
CA GLU A 79 -6.27 21.36 31.03
C GLU A 79 -5.40 22.09 30.01
N THR A 80 -5.96 23.11 29.36
CA THR A 80 -5.19 24.03 28.53
C THR A 80 -4.41 24.97 29.45
N THR A 81 -3.10 24.84 29.48
CA THR A 81 -2.22 25.67 30.31
C THR A 81 -2.05 27.08 29.74
N TYR A 82 -1.71 28.04 30.61
CA TYR A 82 -1.33 29.39 30.18
C TYR A 82 -0.12 29.32 29.23
N GLY A 83 -0.21 29.99 28.07
CA GLY A 83 0.84 29.96 27.03
C GLY A 83 0.41 29.34 25.70
N GLY A 84 -0.79 28.75 25.62
CA GLY A 84 -1.40 28.28 24.37
C GLY A 84 -1.51 26.77 24.25
N MET A 85 -2.12 26.31 23.16
CA MET A 85 -2.31 24.89 22.85
C MET A 85 -1.80 24.56 21.44
N GLN A 86 -1.32 23.34 21.26
CA GLN A 86 -0.89 22.82 19.97
C GLN A 86 -1.92 21.81 19.46
N LEU A 87 -2.47 22.08 18.28
CA LEU A 87 -3.20 21.09 17.50
C LEU A 87 -2.19 20.24 16.72
N VAL A 88 -2.35 18.92 16.80
CA VAL A 88 -1.46 17.94 16.17
C VAL A 88 -2.13 17.38 14.93
N ASP A 89 -1.45 17.41 13.79
CA ASP A 89 -1.95 16.77 12.57
C ASP A 89 -1.92 15.23 12.72
N GLY A 90 -3.07 14.58 12.59
CA GLY A 90 -3.17 13.13 12.74
C GLY A 90 -2.44 12.33 11.67
N ILE A 91 -2.32 12.88 10.45
CA ILE A 91 -1.56 12.26 9.35
C ILE A 91 -0.09 12.17 9.75
N VAL A 92 0.45 13.31 10.19
CA VAL A 92 1.86 13.40 10.59
C VAL A 92 2.11 12.54 11.82
N TYR A 93 1.23 12.62 12.83
CA TYR A 93 1.46 12.00 14.13
C TYR A 93 1.29 10.48 14.12
N ASP A 94 0.17 9.95 13.62
CA ASP A 94 -0.11 8.50 13.64
C ASP A 94 0.39 7.78 12.38
N GLY A 95 0.51 8.48 11.26
CA GLY A 95 0.86 7.88 9.96
C GLY A 95 2.33 8.01 9.60
N LEU A 96 2.91 9.21 9.73
CA LEU A 96 4.14 9.57 9.02
C LEU A 96 5.35 9.95 9.90
N THR A 97 5.23 9.88 11.23
CA THR A 97 6.33 10.18 12.15
C THR A 97 6.88 8.91 12.79
N ASP A 98 8.20 8.71 12.69
CA ASP A 98 8.84 7.62 13.41
C ASP A 98 8.84 7.89 14.92
N VAL A 99 8.32 6.94 15.69
CA VAL A 99 8.17 7.12 17.14
C VAL A 99 9.52 7.20 17.85
N TYR A 100 10.57 6.57 17.31
CA TYR A 100 11.85 6.44 18.00
C TYR A 100 12.78 7.61 17.67
N ASN A 101 12.87 7.97 16.39
CA ASN A 101 13.74 9.03 15.89
C ASN A 101 13.07 10.40 15.82
N LYS A 102 11.74 10.48 15.98
CA LYS A 102 10.95 11.72 16.02
C LYS A 102 11.08 12.59 14.77
N PHE A 103 11.22 11.97 13.61
CA PHE A 103 11.21 12.64 12.31
C PHE A 103 10.30 11.95 11.31
N HIS A 104 10.11 12.58 10.15
CA HIS A 104 9.22 12.10 9.11
C HIS A 104 9.74 10.83 8.43
N MET A 105 8.87 9.96 7.90
CA MET A 105 9.25 8.79 7.09
C MET A 105 10.20 9.13 5.93
N GLY A 106 10.10 10.35 5.40
CA GLY A 106 10.99 10.87 4.36
C GLY A 106 12.46 11.01 4.82
N ASN A 107 12.71 11.26 6.10
CA ASN A 107 14.06 11.27 6.66
C ASN A 107 14.64 9.84 6.77
N CYS A 108 13.82 8.82 7.04
CA CYS A 108 14.24 7.42 6.92
C CYS A 108 14.66 7.09 5.48
N ALA A 109 13.87 7.56 4.50
CA ALA A 109 14.13 7.36 3.08
C ALA A 109 15.48 8.01 2.66
N GLU A 110 15.77 9.23 3.14
CA GLU A 110 17.07 9.89 2.94
C GLU A 110 18.23 9.10 3.57
N ASN A 111 18.04 8.53 4.76
CA ASN A 111 19.03 7.66 5.40
C ASN A 111 19.34 6.42 4.53
N THR A 112 18.32 5.77 3.97
CA THR A 112 18.53 4.67 3.01
C THR A 112 19.20 5.15 1.72
N ALA A 113 18.79 6.29 1.16
CA ALA A 113 19.41 6.87 -0.03
C ALA A 113 20.92 7.05 0.17
N LYS A 114 21.32 7.58 1.32
CA LYS A 114 22.72 7.73 1.71
C LYS A 114 23.43 6.39 1.86
N LYS A 115 22.87 5.44 2.63
CA LYS A 115 23.48 4.13 2.90
C LYS A 115 23.69 3.30 1.62
N LEU A 116 22.76 3.39 0.68
CA LEU A 116 22.79 2.63 -0.57
C LEU A 116 23.32 3.43 -1.77
N GLU A 117 23.77 4.67 -1.54
CA GLU A 117 24.30 5.56 -2.57
C GLU A 117 23.33 5.77 -3.74
N ILE A 118 22.04 5.91 -3.44
CA ILE A 118 20.98 6.15 -4.44
C ILE A 118 20.81 7.64 -4.61
N SER A 119 21.30 8.16 -5.73
CA SER A 119 21.29 9.58 -6.05
C SER A 119 19.88 10.13 -6.27
N ARG A 120 19.76 11.46 -6.13
CA ARG A 120 18.56 12.22 -6.52
C ARG A 120 18.12 11.91 -7.97
N GLN A 121 19.08 11.87 -8.89
CA GLN A 121 18.80 11.63 -10.31
C GLN A 121 18.13 10.27 -10.52
N GLN A 122 18.66 9.21 -9.89
CA GLN A 122 18.07 7.87 -10.00
C GLN A 122 16.64 7.83 -9.45
N GLN A 123 16.37 8.53 -8.34
CA GLN A 123 15.02 8.59 -7.74
C GLN A 123 14.02 9.34 -8.65
N ASP A 124 14.46 10.44 -9.26
CA ASP A 124 13.63 11.21 -10.20
C ASP A 124 13.37 10.40 -11.49
N GLU A 125 14.38 9.74 -12.05
CA GLU A 125 14.22 8.88 -13.23
C GLU A 125 13.26 7.72 -12.95
N TYR A 126 13.36 7.09 -11.78
CA TYR A 126 12.42 6.05 -11.35
C TYR A 126 10.99 6.60 -11.24
N ALA A 127 10.81 7.75 -10.58
CA ALA A 127 9.49 8.36 -10.43
C ALA A 127 8.87 8.68 -11.80
N ILE A 128 9.63 9.31 -12.69
CA ILE A 128 9.20 9.61 -14.07
C ILE A 128 8.78 8.33 -14.79
N SER A 129 9.54 7.24 -14.64
CA SER A 129 9.19 5.93 -15.18
C SER A 129 7.88 5.40 -14.59
N SER A 130 7.67 5.49 -13.28
CA SER A 130 6.43 5.07 -12.61
C SER A 130 5.21 5.82 -13.16
N TYR A 131 5.29 7.15 -13.28
CA TYR A 131 4.22 7.98 -13.90
C TYR A 131 3.93 7.58 -15.35
N LYS A 132 4.97 7.33 -16.17
CA LYS A 132 4.79 6.89 -17.56
C LYS A 132 4.16 5.50 -17.65
N ARG A 133 4.55 4.57 -16.78
CA ARG A 133 3.96 3.22 -16.72
C ARG A 133 2.50 3.27 -16.31
N SER A 134 2.14 4.09 -15.32
CA SER A 134 0.74 4.30 -14.94
C SER A 134 -0.09 4.88 -16.06
N ALA A 135 0.40 5.92 -16.75
CA ALA A 135 -0.31 6.49 -17.90
C ALA A 135 -0.52 5.47 -19.02
N ALA A 136 0.51 4.70 -19.38
CA ALA A 136 0.42 3.65 -20.39
C ALA A 136 -0.54 2.52 -19.97
N ALA A 137 -0.59 2.17 -18.69
CA ALA A 137 -1.52 1.16 -18.16
C ALA A 137 -2.98 1.63 -18.27
N TYR A 138 -3.26 2.92 -18.03
CA TYR A 138 -4.58 3.49 -18.29
C TYR A 138 -4.94 3.53 -19.78
N GLU A 139 -4.00 3.92 -20.65
CA GLU A 139 -4.19 3.92 -22.11
C GLU A 139 -4.51 2.51 -22.66
N THR A 140 -3.84 1.49 -22.12
CA THR A 140 -4.03 0.08 -22.47
C THR A 140 -5.15 -0.61 -21.68
N LYS A 141 -5.84 0.11 -20.79
CA LYS A 141 -6.93 -0.38 -19.93
C LYS A 141 -6.53 -1.55 -19.03
N ALA A 142 -5.28 -1.60 -18.58
CA ALA A 142 -4.77 -2.66 -17.71
C ALA A 142 -5.52 -2.74 -16.36
N PHE A 143 -6.10 -1.62 -15.90
CA PHE A 143 -6.83 -1.53 -14.63
C PHE A 143 -8.35 -1.79 -14.75
N ALA A 144 -8.86 -2.09 -15.94
CA ALA A 144 -10.30 -2.14 -16.20
C ALA A 144 -11.06 -3.16 -15.33
N ASP A 145 -10.40 -4.29 -15.01
CA ASP A 145 -11.02 -5.37 -14.23
C ASP A 145 -10.80 -5.24 -12.71
N GLU A 146 -9.94 -4.32 -12.26
CA GLU A 146 -9.66 -4.11 -10.82
C GLU A 146 -10.31 -2.85 -10.23
N LEU A 147 -10.72 -1.88 -11.06
CA LEU A 147 -11.35 -0.64 -10.60
C LEU A 147 -12.88 -0.69 -10.66
N VAL A 148 -13.50 -0.18 -9.60
CA VAL A 148 -14.95 0.06 -9.55
C VAL A 148 -15.19 1.57 -9.49
N PRO A 149 -15.86 2.18 -10.50
CA PRO A 149 -16.11 3.62 -10.50
C PRO A 149 -16.93 4.08 -9.30
N VAL A 150 -16.52 5.21 -8.70
CA VAL A 150 -17.20 5.82 -7.55
C VAL A 150 -17.96 7.06 -8.00
N SER A 151 -19.26 7.07 -7.76
CA SER A 151 -20.14 8.21 -8.04
C SER A 151 -20.25 9.10 -6.80
N VAL A 152 -19.81 10.36 -6.91
CA VAL A 152 -19.83 11.34 -5.82
C VAL A 152 -20.93 12.37 -6.06
N PRO A 153 -22.00 12.38 -5.22
CA PRO A 153 -23.08 13.34 -5.32
C PRO A 153 -22.58 14.78 -5.20
N GLN A 154 -23.07 15.65 -6.08
CA GLN A 154 -22.78 17.08 -6.06
C GLN A 154 -23.91 17.87 -5.36
N LYS A 155 -23.64 19.14 -5.03
CA LYS A 155 -24.66 20.04 -4.45
C LYS A 155 -25.84 20.21 -5.43
N ARG A 156 -27.02 20.56 -4.87
CA ARG A 156 -28.34 20.58 -5.54
C ARG A 156 -28.29 20.91 -7.04
N GLY A 157 -28.70 19.94 -7.86
CA GLY A 157 -28.98 20.07 -9.29
C GLY A 157 -27.83 19.68 -10.23
N ALA A 158 -26.60 19.59 -9.75
CA ALA A 158 -25.46 19.15 -10.56
C ALA A 158 -25.43 17.61 -10.71
N PRO A 159 -25.03 17.08 -11.88
CA PRO A 159 -24.82 15.65 -12.05
C PRO A 159 -23.70 15.16 -11.12
N PRO A 160 -23.73 13.88 -10.67
CA PRO A 160 -22.66 13.33 -9.88
C PRO A 160 -21.35 13.30 -10.67
N ILE A 161 -20.22 13.49 -9.98
CA ILE A 161 -18.89 13.29 -10.57
C ILE A 161 -18.58 11.80 -10.44
N ILE A 162 -18.20 11.16 -11.55
CA ILE A 162 -17.83 9.76 -11.57
C ILE A 162 -16.30 9.68 -11.60
N PHE A 163 -15.72 9.12 -10.54
CA PHE A 163 -14.31 8.80 -10.46
C PHE A 163 -14.12 7.36 -10.95
N ALA A 164 -13.68 7.22 -12.19
CA ALA A 164 -13.48 5.92 -12.86
C ALA A 164 -12.00 5.57 -13.06
N GLU A 165 -11.10 6.48 -12.70
CA GLU A 165 -9.64 6.34 -12.85
C GLU A 165 -8.96 6.98 -11.64
N ASP A 166 -7.75 6.52 -11.32
CA ASP A 166 -6.87 7.18 -10.38
C ASP A 166 -6.59 8.62 -10.81
N GLU A 167 -6.45 9.51 -9.84
CA GLU A 167 -6.25 10.93 -10.12
C GLU A 167 -4.78 11.31 -10.27
N GLU A 168 -3.89 10.66 -9.51
CA GLU A 168 -2.52 11.15 -9.27
C GLU A 168 -1.64 11.10 -10.51
N TYR A 169 -1.77 10.06 -11.35
CA TYR A 169 -0.85 9.87 -12.48
C TYR A 169 -0.95 10.99 -13.54
N LYS A 170 -2.06 11.73 -13.52
CA LYS A 170 -2.33 12.90 -14.37
C LYS A 170 -1.74 14.19 -13.80
N ARG A 171 -1.40 14.23 -12.51
CA ARG A 171 -0.94 15.42 -11.78
C ARG A 171 0.58 15.57 -11.81
N VAL A 172 1.18 15.35 -12.98
CA VAL A 172 2.64 15.34 -13.15
C VAL A 172 3.11 16.43 -14.10
N ASN A 173 4.25 17.05 -13.79
CA ASN A 173 4.99 17.91 -14.72
C ASN A 173 6.44 17.45 -14.77
N PHE A 174 6.79 16.71 -15.82
CA PHE A 174 8.11 16.10 -15.98
C PHE A 174 9.25 17.12 -16.02
N GLU A 175 9.02 18.32 -16.56
CA GLU A 175 10.03 19.39 -16.63
C GLU A 175 10.36 20.01 -15.26
N LYS A 176 9.49 19.81 -14.26
CA LYS A 176 9.70 20.34 -12.91
C LYS A 176 10.53 19.42 -12.02
N PHE A 177 10.71 18.14 -12.36
CA PHE A 177 11.39 17.17 -11.49
C PHE A 177 12.76 17.65 -11.04
N ASN A 178 13.62 18.10 -11.97
CA ASN A 178 14.96 18.59 -11.65
C ASN A 178 15.00 19.92 -10.86
N LYS A 179 13.86 20.61 -10.72
CA LYS A 179 13.72 21.88 -9.98
C LYS A 179 13.06 21.71 -8.62
N LEU A 180 12.49 20.54 -8.31
CA LEU A 180 11.83 20.31 -7.03
C LEU A 180 12.87 20.33 -5.90
N ALA A 181 12.55 21.10 -4.85
CA ALA A 181 13.31 21.14 -3.62
C ALA A 181 13.17 19.81 -2.86
N THR A 182 14.20 19.46 -2.11
CA THR A 182 14.16 18.33 -1.17
C THR A 182 13.42 18.76 0.08
N VAL A 183 12.37 18.01 0.44
CA VAL A 183 11.38 18.49 1.43
C VAL A 183 11.65 17.98 2.85
N PHE A 184 12.43 16.90 2.99
CA PHE A 184 12.71 16.27 4.29
C PHE A 184 14.11 16.56 4.81
N GLN A 185 15.08 16.82 3.92
CA GLN A 185 16.47 17.08 4.28
C GLN A 185 17.02 18.25 3.44
N LYS A 186 17.56 19.26 4.13
CA LYS A 186 18.04 20.49 3.50
C LYS A 186 19.42 20.32 2.85
N GLU A 187 20.32 19.64 3.55
CA GLU A 187 21.69 19.39 3.07
C GLU A 187 21.77 18.02 2.39
N ASN A 188 22.22 17.98 1.13
CA ASN A 188 22.40 16.73 0.38
C ASN A 188 21.15 15.82 0.35
N GLY A 189 19.96 16.42 0.38
CA GLY A 189 18.71 15.68 0.26
C GLY A 189 18.51 15.14 -1.16
N THR A 190 17.69 14.10 -1.26
CA THR A 190 17.36 13.40 -2.50
C THR A 190 15.87 13.19 -2.69
N VAL A 191 15.08 13.21 -1.61
CA VAL A 191 13.65 12.96 -1.65
C VAL A 191 12.88 14.26 -1.87
N THR A 192 11.97 14.25 -2.84
CA THR A 192 11.10 15.37 -3.21
C THR A 192 9.64 14.94 -3.28
N ALA A 193 8.74 15.92 -3.38
CA ALA A 193 7.33 15.62 -3.65
C ALA A 193 7.10 14.88 -4.98
N GLY A 194 8.00 14.98 -5.95
CA GLY A 194 7.85 14.29 -7.25
C GLY A 194 8.28 12.83 -7.22
N ASN A 195 9.16 12.45 -6.28
CA ASN A 195 9.71 11.09 -6.16
C ASN A 195 9.32 10.38 -4.85
N ALA A 196 8.41 10.98 -4.09
CA ALA A 196 7.74 10.39 -2.94
C ALA A 196 6.31 10.01 -3.34
N SER A 197 5.71 9.07 -2.60
CA SER A 197 4.25 8.87 -2.69
C SER A 197 3.50 10.07 -2.13
N THR A 198 2.26 10.26 -2.61
CA THR A 198 1.36 11.32 -2.18
C THR A 198 0.41 10.85 -1.08
N LEU A 199 -0.32 11.80 -0.47
CA LEU A 199 -1.39 11.51 0.48
C LEU A 199 -2.69 11.36 -0.30
N ASN A 200 -3.39 10.25 -0.13
CA ASN A 200 -4.53 9.92 -1.00
C ASN A 200 -5.66 9.24 -0.21
N ASP A 201 -6.81 9.10 -0.86
CA ASP A 201 -7.96 8.34 -0.36
C ASP A 201 -8.18 7.10 -1.24
N GLY A 202 -8.62 6.00 -0.63
CA GLY A 202 -9.06 4.83 -1.40
C GLY A 202 -9.19 3.55 -0.56
N ALA A 203 -9.75 2.52 -1.18
CA ALA A 203 -9.95 1.20 -0.58
C ALA A 203 -9.76 0.09 -1.61
N ALA A 204 -9.28 -1.08 -1.16
CA ALA A 204 -9.18 -2.29 -1.95
C ALA A 204 -9.59 -3.49 -1.10
N ALA A 205 -10.25 -4.48 -1.71
CA ALA A 205 -10.72 -5.67 -1.01
C ALA A 205 -10.63 -6.91 -1.91
N LEU A 206 -10.39 -8.06 -1.27
CA LEU A 206 -10.36 -9.38 -1.88
C LEU A 206 -11.37 -10.29 -1.16
N VAL A 207 -12.00 -11.18 -1.90
CA VAL A 207 -12.77 -12.29 -1.34
C VAL A 207 -11.86 -13.52 -1.35
N LEU A 208 -11.52 -14.01 -0.16
CA LEU A 208 -10.74 -15.22 0.02
C LEU A 208 -11.66 -16.36 0.44
N LEU A 209 -11.37 -17.55 -0.09
CA LEU A 209 -12.15 -18.75 0.18
C LEU A 209 -11.24 -19.98 0.15
N THR A 210 -11.61 -21.03 0.88
CA THR A 210 -10.95 -22.34 0.75
C THR A 210 -11.27 -22.96 -0.61
N ALA A 211 -10.46 -23.93 -1.06
CA ALA A 211 -10.70 -24.63 -2.32
C ALA A 211 -12.05 -25.38 -2.29
N GLU A 212 -12.36 -25.98 -1.14
CA GLU A 212 -13.62 -26.68 -0.88
C GLU A 212 -14.81 -25.73 -0.95
N ALA A 213 -14.68 -24.51 -0.42
CA ALA A 213 -15.70 -23.48 -0.51
C ALA A 213 -15.89 -22.99 -1.95
N ALA A 214 -14.79 -22.85 -2.72
CA ALA A 214 -14.84 -22.50 -4.15
C ALA A 214 -15.69 -23.50 -4.93
N GLN A 215 -15.40 -24.79 -4.72
CA GLN A 215 -16.10 -25.89 -5.36
C GLN A 215 -17.57 -25.96 -4.93
N ARG A 216 -17.83 -25.87 -3.62
CA ARG A 216 -19.19 -25.90 -3.05
C ARG A 216 -20.07 -24.75 -3.57
N LEU A 217 -19.48 -23.57 -3.78
CA LEU A 217 -20.18 -22.38 -4.26
C LEU A 217 -20.14 -22.21 -5.79
N ASN A 218 -19.47 -23.11 -6.51
CA ASN A 218 -19.25 -23.03 -7.95
C ASN A 218 -18.62 -21.69 -8.40
N ILE A 219 -17.62 -21.21 -7.65
CA ILE A 219 -16.89 -19.97 -7.93
C ILE A 219 -15.55 -20.32 -8.59
N LYS A 220 -15.22 -19.66 -9.70
CA LYS A 220 -13.90 -19.77 -10.33
C LYS A 220 -12.90 -18.87 -9.58
N PRO A 221 -11.89 -19.42 -8.89
CA PRO A 221 -10.87 -18.61 -8.22
C PRO A 221 -9.94 -17.94 -9.24
N LEU A 222 -9.46 -16.73 -8.93
CA LEU A 222 -8.53 -15.98 -9.79
C LEU A 222 -7.07 -16.36 -9.55
N ALA A 223 -6.71 -16.59 -8.29
CA ALA A 223 -5.35 -16.85 -7.85
C ALA A 223 -5.35 -17.67 -6.56
N ARG A 224 -4.21 -18.31 -6.28
CA ARG A 224 -3.91 -19.03 -5.05
C ARG A 224 -2.90 -18.25 -4.23
N VAL A 225 -3.13 -18.09 -2.93
CA VAL A 225 -2.09 -17.61 -2.00
C VAL A 225 -1.10 -18.76 -1.76
N VAL A 226 0.14 -18.59 -2.21
CA VAL A 226 1.21 -19.61 -2.08
C VAL A 226 1.87 -19.52 -0.71
N GLY A 227 2.14 -18.30 -0.25
CA GLY A 227 2.80 -18.06 1.02
C GLY A 227 2.83 -16.59 1.39
N TYR A 228 3.24 -16.33 2.62
CA TYR A 228 3.41 -14.99 3.17
C TYR A 228 4.49 -14.99 4.26
N ALA A 229 5.15 -13.86 4.45
CA ALA A 229 6.12 -13.62 5.50
C ALA A 229 6.08 -12.15 5.96
N ASP A 230 6.45 -11.93 7.21
CA ASP A 230 6.74 -10.61 7.75
C ASP A 230 8.25 -10.49 8.03
N GLY A 231 8.79 -9.29 7.84
CA GLY A 231 10.17 -8.94 8.14
C GLY A 231 10.22 -7.65 8.94
N GLU A 232 11.16 -7.54 9.87
CA GLU A 232 11.39 -6.34 10.67
C GLU A 232 12.89 -6.08 10.69
N CYS A 233 13.29 -4.81 10.66
CA CYS A 233 14.64 -4.31 10.84
C CYS A 233 14.60 -3.08 11.78
N ASP A 234 15.70 -2.33 11.86
CA ASP A 234 15.70 -1.08 12.62
C ASP A 234 14.60 -0.13 12.10
N PRO A 235 13.85 0.57 12.97
CA PRO A 235 12.80 1.49 12.55
C PRO A 235 13.21 2.51 11.49
N VAL A 236 14.45 3.03 11.53
CA VAL A 236 14.94 3.98 10.51
C VAL A 236 15.22 3.32 9.16
N ASP A 237 15.42 2.01 9.16
CA ASP A 237 15.76 1.20 8.00
C ASP A 237 14.53 0.49 7.39
N PHE A 238 13.31 0.89 7.78
CA PHE A 238 12.08 0.36 7.18
C PHE A 238 12.06 0.36 5.63
N PRO A 239 12.71 1.31 4.89
CA PRO A 239 12.73 1.25 3.43
C PRO A 239 13.32 -0.05 2.87
N ILE A 240 14.20 -0.73 3.61
CA ILE A 240 14.83 -2.00 3.21
C ILE A 240 14.21 -3.22 3.91
N ALA A 241 13.20 -3.05 4.74
CA ALA A 241 12.48 -4.17 5.37
C ALA A 241 11.88 -5.18 4.37
N PRO A 242 11.43 -4.79 3.15
CA PRO A 242 11.03 -5.76 2.12
C PRO A 242 12.16 -6.73 1.74
N ALA A 243 13.43 -6.30 1.76
CA ALA A 243 14.60 -7.16 1.56
C ALA A 243 14.87 -8.12 2.72
N VAL A 244 14.17 -7.97 3.86
CA VAL A 244 14.15 -8.95 4.95
C VAL A 244 12.96 -9.91 4.81
N ALA A 245 11.79 -9.41 4.39
CA ALA A 245 10.57 -10.20 4.28
C ALA A 245 10.55 -11.13 3.05
N ILE A 246 11.04 -10.65 1.89
CA ILE A 246 11.03 -11.40 0.63
C ILE A 246 11.88 -12.68 0.71
N PRO A 247 13.14 -12.66 1.20
CA PRO A 247 13.92 -13.89 1.30
C PRO A 247 13.26 -14.95 2.18
N LYS A 248 12.67 -14.54 3.32
CA LYS A 248 11.90 -15.44 4.20
C LYS A 248 10.70 -16.06 3.49
N LEU A 249 10.00 -15.26 2.67
CA LEU A 249 8.89 -15.73 1.86
C LEU A 249 9.36 -16.78 0.84
N LEU A 250 10.40 -16.47 0.07
CA LEU A 250 10.96 -17.37 -0.95
C LEU A 250 11.43 -18.70 -0.33
N GLU A 251 12.14 -18.63 0.80
CA GLU A 251 12.57 -19.81 1.55
C GLU A 251 11.36 -20.64 2.00
N LYS A 252 10.36 -20.00 2.62
CA LYS A 252 9.15 -20.68 3.11
C LYS A 252 8.34 -21.34 2.00
N THR A 253 8.31 -20.75 0.80
CA THR A 253 7.58 -21.32 -0.35
C THR A 253 8.43 -22.28 -1.19
N GLY A 254 9.75 -22.31 -0.98
CA GLY A 254 10.69 -23.06 -1.82
C GLY A 254 10.81 -22.57 -3.26
N VAL A 255 10.33 -21.36 -3.55
CA VAL A 255 10.28 -20.78 -4.91
C VAL A 255 11.54 -19.95 -5.13
N GLN A 256 12.21 -20.14 -6.27
CA GLN A 256 13.38 -19.36 -6.61
C GLN A 256 12.98 -17.95 -7.09
N LYS A 257 13.85 -16.95 -6.83
CA LYS A 257 13.65 -15.56 -7.26
C LYS A 257 13.29 -15.46 -8.75
N ASP A 258 13.96 -16.23 -9.59
CA ASP A 258 13.81 -16.16 -11.05
C ASP A 258 12.48 -16.75 -11.57
N GLU A 259 11.79 -17.55 -10.76
CA GLU A 259 10.45 -18.06 -11.07
C GLU A 259 9.34 -17.03 -10.82
N VAL A 260 9.65 -15.91 -10.16
CA VAL A 260 8.69 -14.83 -9.93
C VAL A 260 8.59 -14.00 -11.22
N ALA A 261 7.39 -14.01 -11.80
CA ALA A 261 7.09 -13.31 -13.05
C ALA A 261 7.01 -11.80 -12.82
N LEU A 262 6.33 -11.37 -11.76
CA LEU A 262 6.10 -9.96 -11.43
C LEU A 262 6.31 -9.67 -9.95
N TRP A 263 6.85 -8.49 -9.68
CA TRP A 263 7.10 -7.96 -8.36
C TRP A 263 6.33 -6.68 -8.17
N GLU A 264 5.48 -6.63 -7.16
CA GLU A 264 4.88 -5.38 -6.69
C GLU A 264 5.59 -4.95 -5.41
N ILE A 265 6.54 -4.02 -5.53
CA ILE A 265 7.24 -3.42 -4.40
C ILE A 265 6.63 -2.04 -4.16
N ASN A 266 5.88 -1.89 -3.07
CA ASN A 266 5.13 -0.65 -2.83
C ASN A 266 6.06 0.57 -2.78
N GLU A 267 5.77 1.56 -3.61
CA GLU A 267 6.59 2.76 -3.81
C GLU A 267 6.30 3.83 -2.74
N ALA A 268 6.55 3.55 -1.46
CA ALA A 268 6.40 4.57 -0.43
C ALA A 268 7.27 5.82 -0.76
N PHE A 269 8.46 5.57 -1.31
CA PHE A 269 9.33 6.54 -1.97
C PHE A 269 10.05 5.83 -3.13
N SER A 270 10.50 6.53 -4.17
CA SER A 270 11.28 5.91 -5.26
C SER A 270 12.52 5.16 -4.74
N VAL A 271 13.19 5.71 -3.71
CA VAL A 271 14.35 5.08 -3.08
C VAL A 271 14.03 3.72 -2.44
N VAL A 272 12.80 3.49 -1.99
CA VAL A 272 12.38 2.21 -1.41
C VAL A 272 12.45 1.13 -2.47
N THR A 273 11.86 1.37 -3.65
CA THR A 273 11.89 0.37 -4.72
C THR A 273 13.29 0.17 -5.27
N LEU A 274 14.02 1.26 -5.53
CA LEU A 274 15.42 1.21 -5.98
C LEU A 274 16.32 0.47 -4.99
N GLY A 275 16.14 0.71 -3.69
CA GLY A 275 16.89 0.05 -2.63
C GLY A 275 16.64 -1.45 -2.59
N ASN A 276 15.37 -1.88 -2.68
CA ASN A 276 15.03 -3.30 -2.69
C ASN A 276 15.43 -3.99 -4.00
N GLN A 277 15.34 -3.31 -5.15
CA GLN A 277 15.91 -3.79 -6.42
C GLN A 277 17.41 -4.05 -6.30
N LYS A 278 18.16 -3.10 -5.72
CA LYS A 278 19.62 -3.23 -5.52
C LYS A 278 19.98 -4.36 -4.55
N LEU A 279 19.28 -4.47 -3.41
CA LEU A 279 19.59 -5.46 -2.37
C LEU A 279 19.21 -6.90 -2.74
N LEU A 280 18.12 -7.07 -3.49
CA LEU A 280 17.61 -8.39 -3.89
C LEU A 280 18.01 -8.77 -5.33
N ASP A 281 18.68 -7.85 -6.04
CA ASP A 281 19.06 -8.01 -7.44
C ASP A 281 17.83 -8.36 -8.32
N LEU A 282 16.78 -7.53 -8.22
CA LEU A 282 15.54 -7.72 -8.98
C LEU A 282 15.65 -7.10 -10.37
N ASP A 283 15.14 -7.81 -11.38
CA ASP A 283 14.99 -7.29 -12.73
C ASP A 283 14.01 -6.10 -12.75
N PRO A 284 14.46 -4.88 -13.10
CA PRO A 284 13.62 -3.68 -13.11
C PRO A 284 12.45 -3.72 -14.12
N THR A 285 12.50 -4.62 -15.10
CA THR A 285 11.42 -4.82 -16.07
C THR A 285 10.26 -5.64 -15.52
N LYS A 286 10.46 -6.34 -14.39
CA LYS A 286 9.44 -7.15 -13.70
C LYS A 286 8.85 -6.47 -12.46
N VAL A 287 9.38 -5.32 -12.05
CA VAL A 287 8.97 -4.58 -10.84
C VAL A 287 8.02 -3.46 -11.22
N ASN A 288 6.82 -3.42 -10.63
CA ASN A 288 5.82 -2.35 -10.77
C ASN A 288 5.58 -1.96 -12.23
N ILE A 289 5.18 -2.94 -13.06
CA ILE A 289 5.13 -2.78 -14.51
C ILE A 289 4.07 -1.78 -14.99
N HIS A 290 3.03 -1.54 -14.17
CA HIS A 290 1.96 -0.57 -14.42
C HIS A 290 2.09 0.68 -13.52
N GLY A 291 3.30 0.95 -13.03
CA GLY A 291 3.60 2.00 -12.07
C GLY A 291 3.21 1.60 -10.66
N GLY A 292 3.23 2.56 -9.74
CA GLY A 292 3.00 2.27 -8.33
C GLY A 292 2.63 3.49 -7.51
N ALA A 293 2.86 3.43 -6.20
CA ALA A 293 2.33 4.41 -5.26
C ALA A 293 2.92 5.84 -5.42
N VAL A 294 4.06 6.00 -6.10
CA VAL A 294 4.61 7.34 -6.44
C VAL A 294 3.74 8.05 -7.48
N SER A 295 3.12 7.30 -8.39
CA SER A 295 2.31 7.84 -9.49
C SER A 295 0.81 7.61 -9.36
N LEU A 296 0.38 6.59 -8.61
CA LEU A 296 -1.03 6.24 -8.40
C LEU A 296 -1.55 6.73 -7.05
N GLY A 297 -0.66 7.09 -6.13
CA GLY A 297 -0.97 7.52 -4.77
C GLY A 297 -0.86 6.42 -3.72
N HIS A 298 -0.83 6.82 -2.44
CA HIS A 298 -0.60 5.92 -1.31
C HIS A 298 -1.55 6.12 -0.12
N PRO A 299 -2.82 5.68 -0.23
CA PRO A 299 -3.69 5.53 0.93
C PRO A 299 -3.14 4.40 1.81
N ILE A 300 -2.50 4.77 2.90
CA ILE A 300 -1.55 3.92 3.64
C ILE A 300 -2.21 2.62 4.16
N GLY A 301 -3.42 2.68 4.70
CA GLY A 301 -4.14 1.49 5.19
C GLY A 301 -4.59 0.53 4.08
N MET A 302 -4.65 1.00 2.83
CA MET A 302 -5.18 0.25 1.68
C MET A 302 -4.09 -0.35 0.80
N SER A 303 -2.95 0.31 0.66
CA SER A 303 -2.02 0.06 -0.46
C SER A 303 -1.48 -1.37 -0.50
N GLY A 304 -1.29 -2.01 0.67
CA GLY A 304 -0.89 -3.42 0.72
C GLY A 304 -1.91 -4.39 0.12
N ALA A 305 -3.21 -4.07 0.16
CA ALA A 305 -4.25 -4.85 -0.52
C ALA A 305 -4.33 -4.51 -2.02
N ARG A 306 -4.19 -3.22 -2.38
CA ARG A 306 -4.19 -2.74 -3.77
C ARG A 306 -3.17 -3.49 -4.64
N ILE A 307 -1.94 -3.62 -4.16
CA ILE A 307 -0.88 -4.29 -4.93
C ILE A 307 -1.09 -5.81 -5.07
N ILE A 308 -1.84 -6.45 -4.16
CA ILE A 308 -2.22 -7.86 -4.30
C ILE A 308 -3.32 -8.00 -5.36
N VAL A 309 -4.34 -7.13 -5.30
CA VAL A 309 -5.39 -7.06 -6.33
C VAL A 309 -4.74 -6.90 -7.70
N HIS A 310 -3.77 -6.00 -7.82
CA HIS A 310 -3.08 -5.77 -9.08
C HIS A 310 -2.42 -7.04 -9.65
N LEU A 311 -1.69 -7.78 -8.82
CA LEU A 311 -1.12 -9.07 -9.24
C LEU A 311 -2.20 -10.09 -9.62
N CYS A 312 -3.32 -10.13 -8.90
CA CYS A 312 -4.43 -11.04 -9.21
C CYS A 312 -4.99 -10.80 -10.62
N HIS A 313 -5.00 -9.56 -11.12
CA HIS A 313 -5.50 -9.22 -12.45
C HIS A 313 -4.41 -9.25 -13.54
N THR A 314 -3.16 -8.96 -13.18
CA THR A 314 -2.07 -8.78 -14.15
C THR A 314 -1.32 -10.07 -14.50
N LEU A 315 -1.14 -10.98 -13.54
CA LEU A 315 -0.44 -12.25 -13.79
C LEU A 315 -1.19 -13.11 -14.81
N LYS A 316 -0.44 -13.84 -15.64
CA LYS A 316 -0.97 -14.87 -16.53
C LYS A 316 -1.07 -16.21 -15.81
N GLN A 317 -1.93 -17.10 -16.30
CA GLN A 317 -2.17 -18.41 -15.70
C GLN A 317 -0.86 -19.18 -15.45
N GLY A 318 -0.67 -19.67 -14.21
CA GLY A 318 0.53 -20.38 -13.76
C GLY A 318 1.70 -19.47 -13.34
N GLU A 319 1.65 -18.17 -13.61
CA GLU A 319 2.67 -17.23 -13.15
C GLU A 319 2.55 -16.95 -11.65
N LYS A 320 3.70 -16.81 -11.00
CA LYS A 320 3.82 -16.40 -9.60
C LYS A 320 4.18 -14.92 -9.53
N GLY A 321 3.52 -14.19 -8.64
CA GLY A 321 3.87 -12.81 -8.33
C GLY A 321 4.09 -12.63 -6.84
N VAL A 322 4.98 -11.69 -6.49
CA VAL A 322 5.26 -11.31 -5.11
C VAL A 322 4.91 -9.85 -4.90
N ALA A 323 4.00 -9.59 -3.97
CA ALA A 323 3.74 -8.25 -3.47
C ALA A 323 4.47 -8.07 -2.15
N SER A 324 5.13 -6.92 -1.96
CA SER A 324 5.83 -6.57 -0.74
C SER A 324 5.68 -5.09 -0.42
N ILE A 325 5.44 -4.79 0.85
CA ILE A 325 5.19 -3.44 1.34
C ILE A 325 5.91 -3.23 2.67
N CYS A 326 6.65 -2.13 2.77
CA CYS A 326 7.25 -1.69 4.02
C CYS A 326 6.22 -0.94 4.88
N ASN A 327 6.49 -0.80 6.18
CA ASN A 327 5.68 -0.03 7.11
C ASN A 327 6.56 0.73 8.11
N GLY A 328 6.10 1.92 8.52
CA GLY A 328 6.74 2.68 9.59
C GLY A 328 6.93 1.84 10.85
N GLY A 329 8.02 2.10 11.58
CA GLY A 329 8.46 1.29 12.72
C GLY A 329 9.42 0.15 12.39
N GLY A 330 9.83 -0.02 11.12
CA GLY A 330 10.90 -0.95 10.72
C GLY A 330 10.43 -2.21 10.00
N GLY A 331 9.14 -2.30 9.66
CA GLY A 331 8.54 -3.57 9.21
C GLY A 331 8.28 -3.67 7.73
N ALA A 332 7.97 -4.88 7.29
CA ALA A 332 7.40 -5.19 6.00
C ALA A 332 6.55 -6.47 6.05
N SER A 333 5.57 -6.55 5.17
CA SER A 333 4.83 -7.77 4.86
C SER A 333 5.03 -8.12 3.39
N SER A 334 5.10 -9.42 3.09
CA SER A 334 5.16 -9.94 1.72
C SER A 334 4.20 -11.10 1.52
N ILE A 335 3.53 -11.15 0.37
CA ILE A 335 2.65 -12.25 -0.06
C ILE A 335 3.05 -12.70 -1.45
N MET A 336 3.11 -14.02 -1.64
CA MET A 336 3.21 -14.65 -2.95
C MET A 336 1.84 -15.21 -3.36
N ILE A 337 1.44 -14.90 -4.59
CA ILE A 337 0.27 -15.51 -5.22
C ILE A 337 0.67 -16.20 -6.53
N GLU A 338 -0.15 -17.15 -6.95
CA GLU A 338 -0.05 -17.82 -8.25
C GLU A 338 -1.39 -17.69 -8.97
N LYS A 339 -1.38 -17.25 -10.22
CA LYS A 339 -2.59 -17.12 -11.02
C LYS A 339 -3.13 -18.49 -11.43
N LEU A 340 -4.44 -18.70 -11.30
CA LEU A 340 -5.15 -19.93 -11.65
C LEU A 340 -5.81 -19.88 -13.03
#